data_AF-A0A661LZT8-F1
#
_entry.id   AF-A0A661LZT8-F1
#
_cell.length_a   1.000
_cell.length_b   1.000
_cell.length_c   1.000
_cell.angle_alpha   90.00
_cell.angle_beta   90.00
_cell.angle_gamma   90.00
#
_symmetry.space_group_name_H-M   'P 1'
#
loop_
_entity.id
_entity.type
_entity.pdbx_description
1 polymer ?
#
loop_
_entity_poly.entity_id
_entity_poly.type
_entity_poly.pdbx_seq_one_letter_code
_entity_poly.pdbx_strand_id
1 'polypeptide(L)' 'EVGYTKDDDTLPERMLKESIQTGPSKGEVTDISKMLPEYYRLRGWDENGIPTDTKKKELGISQ' A
#
# COMPACT_ATOMS: atom_id res chain seq x y z
N GLU A 1 9.46 -9.78 -17.20
CA GLU A 1 9.08 -8.70 -16.28
C GLU A 1 8.14 -9.26 -15.23
N VAL A 2 8.26 -8.85 -13.97
CA VAL A 2 7.33 -9.27 -12.92
C VAL A 2 6.24 -8.20 -12.86
N GLY A 3 5.05 -8.52 -13.36
CA GLY A 3 3.97 -7.57 -13.66
C GLY A 3 3.13 -7.16 -12.44
N TYR A 4 3.80 -6.78 -11.35
CA TYR A 4 3.11 -6.30 -10.14
C TYR A 4 2.43 -4.96 -10.38
N THR A 5 1.27 -4.79 -9.75
CA THR A 5 0.42 -3.61 -9.84
C THR A 5 -0.11 -3.23 -8.47
N LYS A 6 -0.71 -2.05 -8.34
CA LYS A 6 -1.40 -1.63 -7.11
C LYS A 6 -2.46 -2.60 -6.61
N ASP A 7 -3.00 -3.47 -7.49
CA ASP A 7 -4.02 -4.45 -7.13
C ASP A 7 -3.42 -5.62 -6.33
N ASP A 8 -2.11 -5.85 -6.47
CA ASP A 8 -1.35 -6.84 -5.70
C ASP A 8 -0.99 -6.32 -4.30
N ASP A 9 -1.00 -5.00 -4.09
CA ASP A 9 -0.73 -4.34 -2.81
C ASP A 9 -1.98 -4.39 -1.91
N THR A 10 -2.39 -5.60 -1.54
CA THR A 10 -3.59 -5.85 -0.73
C THR A 10 -3.35 -6.84 0.40
N LEU A 11 -4.37 -7.06 1.23
CA LEU A 11 -4.36 -8.03 2.32
C LEU A 11 -5.36 -9.17 2.02
N PRO A 12 -5.21 -10.34 2.68
CA PRO A 12 -6.21 -11.38 2.61
C PRO A 12 -7.61 -10.85 2.98
N GLU A 13 -8.65 -11.32 2.30
CA GLU A 13 -10.01 -10.78 2.44
C GLU A 13 -10.50 -10.71 3.88
N ARG A 14 -10.13 -11.71 4.70
CA ARG A 14 -10.44 -11.75 6.13
C ARG A 14 -10.03 -10.46 6.84
N MET A 15 -8.85 -9.91 6.55
CA MET A 15 -8.36 -8.70 7.22
C MET A 15 -9.07 -7.43 6.75
N LEU A 16 -9.64 -7.46 5.54
CA LEU A 16 -10.33 -6.33 4.92
C LEU A 16 -11.83 -6.32 5.19
N LYS A 17 -12.42 -7.46 5.57
CA LYS A 17 -13.87 -7.61 5.70
C LYS A 17 -14.32 -8.10 7.09
N GLU A 18 -13.51 -8.90 7.78
CA GLU A 18 -13.87 -9.43 9.09
C GLU A 18 -13.29 -8.55 10.19
N SER A 19 -14.15 -8.06 11.07
CA SER A 19 -13.72 -7.26 12.21
C SER A 19 -13.05 -8.10 13.28
N ILE A 20 -12.20 -7.47 14.07
CA ILE A 20 -11.58 -8.11 15.23
C ILE A 20 -12.67 -8.51 16.24
N GLN A 21 -12.66 -9.77 16.68
CA GLN A 21 -13.76 -10.32 17.47
C GLN A 21 -13.67 -10.02 18.98
N THR A 22 -12.46 -9.78 19.50
CA THR A 22 -12.20 -9.64 20.94
C THR A 22 -11.10 -8.62 21.23
N GLY A 23 -11.00 -8.18 22.50
CA GLY A 23 -9.98 -7.24 22.94
C GLY A 23 -10.30 -5.76 22.65
N PRO A 24 -9.33 -4.85 22.88
CA PRO A 24 -9.54 -3.40 22.77
C PRO A 24 -9.94 -2.91 21.38
N SER A 25 -9.42 -3.54 20.32
CA SER A 25 -9.74 -3.22 18.92
C SER A 25 -10.96 -3.98 18.39
N LYS A 26 -11.80 -4.55 19.26
CA LYS A 26 -12.99 -5.29 18.83
C LYS A 26 -13.88 -4.41 17.94
N GLY A 27 -14.27 -4.95 16.79
CA GLY A 27 -15.10 -4.25 15.81
C GLY A 27 -14.31 -3.48 14.74
N GLU A 28 -13.00 -3.29 14.92
CA GLU A 28 -12.15 -2.63 13.93
C GLU A 28 -11.83 -3.57 12.75
N VAL A 29 -11.68 -2.97 11.56
CA VAL A 29 -11.25 -3.60 10.31
C VAL A 29 -10.12 -2.76 9.73
N THR A 30 -9.13 -3.40 9.09
CA THR A 30 -8.04 -2.67 8.45
C THR A 30 -8.54 -1.93 7.20
N ASP A 31 -8.38 -0.61 7.17
CA ASP A 31 -8.73 0.22 6.02
C ASP A 31 -7.50 0.60 5.20
N ILE A 32 -6.97 -0.39 4.47
CA ILE A 32 -5.78 -0.20 3.64
C ILE A 32 -6.01 0.78 2.49
N SER A 33 -7.28 0.95 2.06
CA SER A 33 -7.66 1.85 0.98
C SER A 33 -7.36 3.32 1.29
N LYS A 34 -7.41 3.69 2.58
CA LYS A 34 -7.02 5.03 3.05
C LYS A 34 -5.51 5.17 3.26
N MET A 35 -4.83 4.07 3.59
CA MET A 35 -3.41 4.08 3.93
C MET A 35 -2.49 4.06 2.71
N LEU A 36 -2.81 3.27 1.67
CA LEU A 36 -1.94 3.09 0.50
C LEU A 36 -1.66 4.38 -0.27
N PRO A 37 -2.64 5.25 -0.58
CA PRO A 37 -2.36 6.48 -1.30
C PRO A 37 -1.36 7.37 -0.55
N GLU A 38 -1.50 7.45 0.77
CA GLU A 38 -0.59 8.22 1.62
C GLU A 38 0.79 7.55 1.69
N TYR A 39 0.85 6.22 1.77
CA TYR A 39 2.09 5.47 1.73
C TYR A 39 2.87 5.73 0.44
N TYR A 40 2.22 5.67 -0.73
CA TYR A 40 2.88 5.96 -2.02
C TYR A 40 3.40 7.39 -2.07
N ARG A 41 2.59 8.35 -1.64
CA ARG A 41 3.00 9.76 -1.57
C ARG A 41 4.25 9.95 -0.71
N LEU A 42 4.29 9.36 0.48
CA LEU A 42 5.44 9.43 1.38
C LEU A 42 6.69 8.73 0.82
N ARG A 43 6.50 7.69 0.01
CA ARG A 43 7.60 6.96 -0.65
C ARG A 43 8.13 7.66 -1.90
N GLY A 44 7.46 8.71 -2.38
CA GLY A 44 7.77 9.35 -3.66
C GLY A 44 7.37 8.49 -4.85
N TRP A 45 6.30 7.71 -4.70
CA TRP A 45 5.70 6.86 -5.72
C TRP A 45 4.43 7.53 -6.26
N ASP A 46 3.99 7.12 -7.44
CA ASP A 46 2.74 7.59 -8.03
C ASP A 46 1.52 6.81 -7.50
N GLU A 47 0.33 7.19 -7.97
CA GLU A 47 -0.95 6.56 -7.59
C GLU A 47 -1.09 5.09 -8.00
N ASN A 48 -0.21 4.60 -8.89
CA ASN A 48 -0.17 3.22 -9.32
C ASN A 48 0.85 2.38 -8.54
N GLY A 49 1.47 2.96 -7.50
CA GLY A 49 2.49 2.28 -6.69
C GLY A 49 3.86 2.23 -7.39
N ILE A 50 4.11 3.07 -8.39
CA ILE A 50 5.36 3.05 -9.15
C ILE A 50 6.29 4.15 -8.63
N PRO A 51 7.56 3.84 -8.29
CA PRO A 51 8.54 4.87 -7.94
C PRO A 51 8.69 5.91 -9.05
N THR A 52 8.54 7.18 -8.70
CA THR A 52 8.74 8.28 -9.66
C THR A 52 10.20 8.37 -10.11
N ASP A 53 10.45 8.97 -11.26
CA ASP A 53 11.82 9.18 -11.75
C ASP A 53 12.65 10.05 -10.81
N THR A 54 12.03 11.02 -10.14
CA THR A 54 12.67 11.81 -9.09
C THR A 54 13.19 10.90 -7.98
N LYS A 55 12.36 9.96 -7.50
CA LYS A 55 12.77 9.02 -6.46
C LYS A 55 13.84 8.05 -6.93
N LYS A 56 13.74 7.55 -8.17
CA LYS A 56 14.77 6.66 -8.75
C LYS A 56 16.13 7.35 -8.87
N LYS A 57 16.15 8.63 -9.28
CA LYS A 57 17.37 9.46 -9.33
C LYS A 57 17.95 9.68 -7.94
N GLU A 58 17.11 10.05 -6.96
CA GLU A 58 17.51 10.21 -5.55
C GLU A 58 18.20 8.96 -5.00
N LEU A 59 17.69 7.78 -5.37
CA LEU A 59 18.21 6.48 -4.93
C LEU A 59 19.35 5.93 -5.79
N GLY A 60 19.76 6.63 -6.87
CA GLY A 60 20.84 6.17 -7.77
C GLY A 60 20.49 4.93 -8.61
N ILE A 61 19.20 4.68 -8.83
CA ILE A 61 18.69 3.53 -9.61
C ILE A 61 17.95 3.96 -10.89
N SER A 62 18.05 5.24 -11.26
CA SER A 62 17.66 5.69 -12.60
C SER A 62 18.57 5.02 -13.62
N GLN A 63 17.99 4.17 -14.47
CA GLN A 63 18.66 3.62 -15.66
C GLN A 63 18.72 4.67 -16.76
#